data_AF-A0A9D6EJX1-F1
#
_entry.id   AF-A0A9D6EJX1-F1
#
_cell.length_a   1.000
_cell.length_b   1.000
_cell.length_c   1.000
_cell.angle_alpha   90.00
_cell.angle_beta   90.00
_cell.angle_gamma   90.00
#
_symmetry.space_group_name_H-M   'P 1'
#
loop_
_entity.id
_entity.type
_entity.pdbx_description
1 polymer ?
#
loop_
_entity_poly.entity_id
_entity_poly.type
_entity_poly.pdbx_seq_one_letter_code
_entity_poly.pdbx_strand_id
1 'polypeptide(L)' 'YNDSDKPEGIEAYRMSHIVEDVVGIIRAFGRERAAIVGHDWGGAVAYSFAMANPDMT' A
#
# COMPACT_ATOMS: atom_id res chain seq x y z
N TYR A 1 1.17 11.36 2.66
CA TYR A 1 1.61 12.60 1.97
C TYR A 1 0.42 13.55 1.83
N ASN A 2 0.65 14.87 1.66
CA ASN A 2 -0.40 15.87 1.44
C ASN A 2 -1.52 15.82 2.52
N ASP A 3 -2.76 15.54 2.14
CA ASP A 3 -3.91 15.45 3.06
C ASP A 3 -3.99 14.12 3.81
N SER A 4 -3.16 13.13 3.47
CA SER A 4 -3.05 11.91 4.29
C SER A 4 -2.40 12.22 5.64
N ASP A 5 -2.67 11.33 6.58
CA ASP A 5 -2.04 11.33 7.89
C ASP A 5 -0.50 11.28 7.81
N LYS A 6 0.12 11.83 8.86
CA LYS A 6 1.59 11.95 9.00
C LYS A 6 1.98 11.41 10.38
N PRO A 7 1.82 10.09 10.62
CA PRO A 7 2.17 9.50 11.90
C PRO A 7 3.65 9.77 12.24
N GLU A 8 3.93 9.95 13.52
CA GLU A 8 5.28 10.18 14.01
C GLU A 8 6.11 8.89 14.05
N GLY A 9 7.43 9.03 13.93
CA GLY A 9 8.38 7.92 14.01
C GLY A 9 8.59 7.20 12.68
N ILE A 10 9.85 6.79 12.42
CA ILE A 10 10.22 6.07 11.19
C ILE A 10 9.52 4.72 11.04
N GLU A 11 9.15 4.11 12.18
CA GLU A 11 8.51 2.82 12.27
C GLU A 11 7.13 2.80 11.58
N ALA A 12 6.41 3.93 11.62
CA ALA A 12 5.11 4.06 10.98
C ALA A 12 5.19 3.95 9.43
N TYR A 13 6.37 4.13 8.85
CA TYR A 13 6.62 4.09 7.41
C TYR A 13 7.34 2.80 6.97
N ARG A 14 7.35 1.75 7.81
CA ARG A 14 7.83 0.43 7.38
C ARG A 14 7.01 -0.06 6.19
N MET A 15 7.69 -0.70 5.23
CA MET A 15 7.06 -1.21 4.01
C MET A 15 5.86 -2.12 4.29
N SER A 16 5.92 -2.95 5.35
CA SER A 16 4.80 -3.79 5.76
C SER A 16 3.54 -2.99 6.12
N HIS A 17 3.67 -1.85 6.80
CA HIS A 17 2.53 -1.00 7.13
C HIS A 17 1.96 -0.33 5.88
N ILE A 18 2.82 0.18 5.01
CA ILE A 18 2.38 0.82 3.76
C ILE A 18 1.67 -0.19 2.84
N VAL A 19 2.12 -1.45 2.79
CA VAL A 19 1.45 -2.52 2.05
C VAL A 19 0.07 -2.82 2.64
N GLU A 20 -0.06 -2.89 3.97
CA GLU A 20 -1.35 -3.07 4.63
C GLU A 20 -2.31 -1.88 4.41
N ASP A 21 -1.80 -0.65 4.30
CA ASP A 21 -2.63 0.51 3.93
C ASP A 21 -3.24 0.31 2.53
N VAL A 22 -2.50 -0.24 1.57
CA VAL A 22 -3.04 -0.57 0.23
C VAL A 22 -4.13 -1.63 0.31
N VAL A 23 -3.95 -2.68 1.13
CA VAL A 23 -4.98 -3.70 1.40
C VAL A 23 -6.24 -3.04 1.98
N GLY A 24 -6.05 -2.16 2.96
CA GLY A 24 -7.12 -1.40 3.60
C GLY A 24 -7.91 -0.55 2.60
N ILE A 25 -7.22 0.17 1.71
CA ILE A 25 -7.84 0.97 0.64
C ILE A 25 -8.68 0.09 -0.29
N ILE A 26 -8.14 -1.01 -0.81
CA ILE A 26 -8.85 -1.92 -1.73
C ILE A 26 -10.17 -2.40 -1.09
N ARG A 27 -10.09 -2.85 0.17
CA ARG A 27 -11.25 -3.32 0.93
C ARG A 27 -12.25 -2.21 1.24
N ALA A 28 -11.78 -1.00 1.57
CA ALA A 28 -12.64 0.15 1.83
C ALA A 28 -13.51 0.52 0.62
N PHE A 29 -13.04 0.25 -0.60
CA PHE A 29 -13.81 0.40 -1.84
C PHE A 29 -14.66 -0.84 -2.20
N GLY A 30 -14.76 -1.84 -1.31
CA GLY A 30 -15.54 -3.07 -1.53
C GLY A 30 -14.98 -3.95 -2.65
N ARG A 31 -13.66 -3.90 -2.88
CA ARG A 31 -12.98 -4.70 -3.90
C ARG A 31 -12.17 -5.82 -3.26
N GLU A 32 -11.99 -6.91 -3.99
CA GLU A 32 -11.14 -8.04 -3.60
C GLU A 32 -9.74 -7.95 -4.21
N ARG A 33 -9.61 -7.27 -5.36
CA ARG A 33 -8.36 -7.08 -6.10
C ARG A 33 -8.33 -5.74 -6.81
N ALA A 34 -7.14 -5.24 -7.13
CA ALA A 34 -6.95 -4.04 -7.93
C ALA A 34 -5.62 -4.08 -8.69
N ALA A 35 -5.61 -3.54 -9.92
CA ALA A 35 -4.37 -3.26 -10.62
C ALA A 35 -3.63 -2.12 -9.92
N ILE A 36 -2.43 -2.39 -9.39
CA ILE A 36 -1.62 -1.42 -8.66
C ILE A 36 -0.57 -0.83 -9.61
N VAL A 37 -0.58 0.50 -9.74
CA VAL A 37 0.39 1.25 -10.56
C VAL A 37 1.18 2.18 -9.66
N GLY A 38 2.51 2.14 -9.77
CA GLY A 38 3.41 2.90 -8.91
C GLY A 38 4.63 3.44 -9.66
N HIS A 39 5.15 4.58 -9.18
CA HIS A 39 6.37 5.22 -9.66
C HIS A 39 7.26 5.60 -8.46
N ASP A 40 8.59 5.51 -8.61
CA ASP A 40 9.57 5.76 -7.54
C ASP A 40 9.26 4.93 -6.28
N TRP A 41 9.09 5.52 -5.10
CA TRP A 41 8.63 4.84 -3.89
C TRP A 41 7.29 4.12 -4.08
N GLY A 42 6.39 4.69 -4.87
CA GLY A 42 5.13 4.01 -5.23
C GLY A 42 5.37 2.74 -6.04
N GLY A 43 6.43 2.70 -6.85
CA GLY A 43 6.85 1.49 -7.58
C GLY A 43 7.37 0.41 -6.63
N ALA A 44 8.19 0.80 -5.64
CA ALA A 44 8.63 -0.12 -4.59
C ALA A 44 7.44 -0.71 -3.82
N VAL A 45 6.47 0.13 -3.43
CA VAL A 45 5.23 -0.31 -2.77
C VAL A 45 4.43 -1.28 -3.65
N ALA A 46 4.26 -0.97 -4.94
CA ALA A 46 3.51 -1.84 -5.86
C ALA A 46 4.14 -3.24 -5.99
N TYR A 47 5.46 -3.33 -6.12
CA TYR A 47 6.16 -4.62 -6.15
C TYR A 47 6.06 -5.36 -4.81
N SER A 48 6.26 -4.67 -3.68
CA SER A 48 6.12 -5.28 -2.36
C SER A 48 4.71 -5.80 -2.10
N PHE A 49 3.68 -5.05 -2.52
CA PHE A 49 2.29 -5.48 -2.44
C PHE A 49 2.04 -6.74 -3.27
N ALA A 50 2.46 -6.76 -4.55
CA ALA A 50 2.26 -7.91 -5.42
C ALA A 50 2.95 -9.19 -4.89
N MET A 51 4.11 -9.06 -4.24
CA MET A 51 4.81 -10.19 -3.62
C MET A 51 4.11 -10.68 -2.33
N ALA A 52 3.58 -9.77 -1.52
CA ALA A 52 2.96 -10.12 -0.24
C ALA A 52 1.49 -10.56 -0.37
N ASN A 53 0.77 -10.01 -1.36
CA ASN A 53 -0.67 -10.22 -1.60
C ASN A 53 -0.94 -10.59 -3.06
N PRO A 54 -0.35 -11.69 -3.60
CA PRO A 54 -0.45 -12.05 -5.01
C PRO A 54 -1.90 -12.27 -5.48
N ASP A 55 -2.79 -12.73 -4.59
CA ASP A 55 -4.20 -12.99 -4.90
C ASP A 55 -5.06 -11.70 -4.98
N MET A 56 -4.51 -10.55 -4.60
CA MET A 56 -5.21 -9.25 -4.60
C MET A 56 -4.77 -8.30 -5.73
N THR A 57 -3.94 -8.78 -6.67
CA THR A 57 -3.47 -8.03 -7.86
C THR A 57 -4.30 -8.35 -9.10
#